data_AF-A0A5J6SEG7-F1
#
_entry.id   AF-A0A5J6SEG7-F1
#
_cell.length_a   1.000
_cell.length_b   1.000
_cell.length_c   1.000
_cell.angle_alpha   90.00
_cell.angle_beta   90.00
_cell.angle_gamma   90.00
#
_symmetry.space_group_name_H-M   'P 1'
#
loop_
_entity.id
_entity.type
_entity.pdbx_description
1 polymer ?
#
loop_
_entity_poly.entity_id
_entity_poly.type
_entity_poly.pdbx_seq_one_letter_code
_entity_poly.pdbx_strand_id
1 'polypeptide(L)'
;QPNAMGGREVGGLSHQLAAHMDFSNPDDIQRVARFWQTQNIAQTPGYSAVALFDAMAEGKIKAVWIMGTNPVVSLPNANKVKRALQNCPFVVVSDCIADTDTTALAHVLLPAQGWSEKDGTVTNSERRISRQRPLLSPAGEAKPDWWIVCQVARRMGFADNFPYENPLQIFQEHAALSGFENDGQRDFDISYLADLSVENYGQLKPIQWPVNSQNPQGTARMFADGHFFTTTTKAQFIAVTPQTPEQLPDKAFPFVLNTGRIRDQWHT
;
A
#
# COMPACT_ATOMS: atom_id res chain seq x y z
N GLN A 1 -0.75 -11.36 -4.55
CA GLN A 1 -0.67 -10.65 -3.25
C GLN A 1 -2.09 -10.48 -2.72
N PRO A 2 -2.37 -10.82 -1.46
CA PRO A 2 -3.73 -10.86 -0.92
C PRO A 2 -4.34 -9.46 -0.66
N ASN A 3 -3.52 -8.43 -0.46
CA ASN A 3 -3.97 -7.09 -0.10
C ASN A 3 -3.41 -5.99 -1.02
N ALA A 4 -3.14 -6.31 -2.29
CA ALA A 4 -2.65 -5.31 -3.25
C ALA A 4 -3.66 -4.19 -3.51
N MET A 5 -4.97 -4.49 -3.40
CA MET A 5 -6.01 -3.47 -3.50
C MET A 5 -5.99 -2.57 -2.26
N GLY A 6 -5.98 -3.13 -1.05
CA GLY A 6 -5.90 -2.35 0.19
C GLY A 6 -4.65 -1.48 0.29
N GLY A 7 -3.51 -1.95 -0.24
CA GLY A 7 -2.31 -1.12 -0.36
C GLY A 7 -2.52 0.15 -1.19
N ARG A 8 -3.34 0.12 -2.25
CA ARG A 8 -3.67 1.30 -3.06
C ARG A 8 -4.69 2.20 -2.36
N GLU A 9 -5.66 1.60 -1.68
CA GLU A 9 -6.68 2.32 -0.89
C GLU A 9 -6.03 3.23 0.15
N VAL A 10 -4.93 2.81 0.77
CA VAL A 10 -4.21 3.56 1.81
C VAL A 10 -3.06 4.44 1.28
N GLY A 11 -2.89 4.58 -0.04
CA GLY A 11 -1.84 5.41 -0.63
C GLY A 11 -0.44 4.76 -0.69
N GLY A 12 -0.38 3.44 -0.76
CA GLY A 12 0.88 2.67 -0.85
C GLY A 12 1.60 2.75 -2.21
N LEU A 13 1.21 3.67 -3.10
CA LEU A 13 1.89 3.94 -4.36
C LEU A 13 2.56 5.31 -4.27
N SER A 14 3.80 5.42 -4.75
CA SER A 14 4.57 6.67 -4.65
C SER A 14 3.94 7.88 -5.36
N HIS A 15 2.99 7.64 -6.27
CA HIS A 15 2.30 8.66 -7.05
C HIS A 15 0.84 8.85 -6.62
N GLN A 16 0.40 8.24 -5.52
CA GLN A 16 -0.98 8.31 -5.04
C GLN A 16 -1.01 8.75 -3.58
N LEU A 17 -2.00 9.56 -3.21
CA LEU A 17 -2.33 9.87 -1.83
C LEU A 17 -3.31 8.81 -1.28
N ALA A 18 -3.56 8.82 0.03
CA ALA A 18 -4.53 7.93 0.64
C ALA A 18 -5.95 8.15 0.07
N ALA A 19 -6.80 7.12 0.13
CA ALA A 19 -8.19 7.14 -0.35
C ALA A 19 -8.35 7.55 -1.82
N HIS A 20 -7.49 6.99 -2.69
CA HIS A 20 -7.48 7.19 -4.14
C HIS A 20 -7.32 8.65 -4.60
N MET A 21 -6.80 9.52 -3.74
CA MET A 21 -6.48 10.89 -4.09
C MET A 21 -5.17 10.98 -4.89
N ASP A 22 -5.03 12.00 -5.72
CA ASP A 22 -3.94 12.09 -6.70
C ASP A 22 -3.14 13.40 -6.57
N PHE A 23 -1.81 13.32 -6.75
CA PHE A 23 -0.93 14.50 -6.67
C PHE A 23 -1.14 15.49 -7.83
N SER A 24 -1.73 15.07 -8.94
CA SER A 24 -2.06 15.95 -10.07
C SER A 24 -3.20 16.91 -9.79
N ASN A 25 -4.00 16.65 -8.74
CA ASN A 25 -5.06 17.54 -8.28
C ASN A 25 -4.62 18.27 -7.01
N PRO A 26 -4.35 19.59 -7.05
CA PRO A 26 -3.98 20.35 -5.85
C PRO A 26 -5.03 20.26 -4.73
N ASP A 27 -6.31 20.15 -5.07
CA ASP A 27 -7.39 20.07 -4.07
C ASP A 27 -7.32 18.76 -3.27
N ASP A 28 -6.83 17.68 -3.87
CA ASP A 28 -6.64 16.39 -3.20
C ASP A 28 -5.54 16.48 -2.14
N ILE A 29 -4.41 17.11 -2.46
CA ILE A 29 -3.33 17.37 -1.51
C ILE A 29 -3.86 18.19 -0.33
N GLN A 30 -4.59 19.27 -0.63
CA GLN A 30 -5.15 20.15 0.40
C GLN A 30 -6.22 19.46 1.24
N ARG A 31 -7.00 18.54 0.66
CA ARG A 31 -8.00 17.74 1.38
C ARG A 31 -7.36 16.82 2.42
N VAL A 32 -6.32 16.08 2.02
CA VAL A 32 -5.57 15.24 2.96
C VAL A 32 -4.91 16.10 4.05
N ALA A 33 -4.34 17.25 3.68
CA ALA A 33 -3.76 18.19 4.64
C ALA A 33 -4.79 18.70 5.67
N ARG A 34 -6.00 19.07 5.22
CA ARG A 34 -7.11 19.47 6.10
C ARG A 34 -7.54 18.35 7.03
N PHE A 35 -7.72 17.13 6.50
CA PHE A 35 -8.15 15.98 7.29
C PHE A 35 -7.15 15.63 8.40
N TRP A 36 -5.86 15.55 8.07
CA TRP A 36 -4.80 15.29 9.05
C TRP A 36 -4.33 16.53 9.82
N GLN A 37 -4.95 17.70 9.58
CA GLN A 37 -4.64 18.97 10.25
C GLN A 37 -3.15 19.32 10.18
N THR A 38 -2.50 19.07 9.04
CA THR A 38 -1.07 19.29 8.83
C THR A 38 -0.81 20.34 7.78
N GLN A 39 0.25 21.14 7.97
CA GLN A 39 0.78 22.04 6.95
C GLN A 39 1.94 21.40 6.17
N ASN A 40 2.44 20.25 6.62
CA ASN A 40 3.57 19.56 6.03
C ASN A 40 3.10 18.26 5.35
N ILE A 41 2.73 18.38 4.08
CA ILE A 41 2.34 17.27 3.22
C ILE A 41 3.15 17.30 1.93
N ALA A 42 3.45 16.13 1.38
CA ALA A 42 4.09 16.02 0.08
C ALA A 42 3.26 16.75 -0.99
N GLN A 43 3.94 17.49 -1.86
CA GLN A 43 3.31 18.23 -2.96
C GLN A 43 3.50 17.53 -4.31
N THR A 44 4.35 16.52 -4.37
CA THR A 44 4.72 15.82 -5.60
C THR A 44 4.87 14.33 -5.34
N PRO A 45 4.68 13.48 -6.37
CA PRO A 45 5.00 12.06 -6.28
C PRO A 45 6.42 11.77 -5.79
N GLY A 46 6.56 10.69 -5.03
CA GLY A 46 7.85 10.09 -4.71
C GLY A 46 8.38 9.17 -5.82
N TYR A 47 9.58 8.65 -5.62
CA TYR A 47 10.20 7.71 -6.56
C TYR A 47 9.41 6.40 -6.67
N SER A 48 9.23 5.92 -7.91
CA SER A 48 8.79 4.54 -8.16
C SER A 48 9.85 3.55 -7.66
N ALA A 49 9.47 2.28 -7.45
CA ALA A 49 10.37 1.28 -6.85
C ALA A 49 11.74 1.20 -7.55
N VAL A 50 11.77 1.11 -8.89
CA VAL A 50 13.05 1.06 -9.63
C VAL A 50 13.81 2.38 -9.50
N ALA A 51 13.13 3.52 -9.69
CA ALA A 51 13.75 4.84 -9.60
C ALA A 51 14.29 5.15 -8.18
N LEU A 52 13.70 4.57 -7.14
CA LEU A 52 14.16 4.71 -5.76
C LEU A 52 15.55 4.11 -5.56
N PHE A 53 15.82 2.93 -6.12
CA PHE A 53 17.15 2.30 -6.04
C PHE A 53 18.17 3.02 -6.93
N ASP A 54 17.73 3.64 -8.01
CA ASP A 54 18.58 4.49 -8.85
C ASP A 54 19.00 5.75 -8.07
N ALA A 55 18.03 6.45 -7.46
CA ALA A 55 18.27 7.61 -6.61
C ALA A 55 19.12 7.27 -5.38
N MET A 56 18.98 6.07 -4.82
CA MET A 56 19.82 5.55 -3.74
C MET A 56 21.27 5.31 -4.20
N ALA A 57 21.46 4.71 -5.37
CA ALA A 57 22.79 4.52 -5.96
C ALA A 57 23.49 5.86 -6.28
N GLU A 58 22.71 6.89 -6.61
CA GLU A 58 23.19 8.27 -6.80
C GLU A 58 23.43 9.03 -5.48
N GLY A 59 23.12 8.43 -4.32
CA GLY A 59 23.30 9.06 -3.00
C GLY A 59 22.23 10.10 -2.63
N LYS A 60 21.15 10.22 -3.41
CA LYS A 60 20.01 11.11 -3.12
C LYS A 60 19.14 10.57 -1.99
N ILE A 61 18.91 9.25 -1.96
CA ILE A 61 18.25 8.57 -0.85
C ILE A 61 19.31 8.03 0.10
N LYS A 62 19.24 8.47 1.36
CA LYS A 62 20.23 8.11 2.42
C LYS A 62 19.66 7.22 3.52
N ALA A 63 18.35 7.07 3.56
CA ALA A 63 17.64 6.21 4.48
C ALA A 63 16.50 5.52 3.74
N VAL A 64 16.33 4.23 3.97
CA VAL A 64 15.21 3.46 3.43
C VAL A 64 14.65 2.54 4.52
N TRP A 65 13.32 2.45 4.58
CA TRP A 65 12.62 1.47 5.41
C TRP A 65 11.82 0.55 4.50
N ILE A 66 12.22 -0.72 4.46
CA ILE A 66 11.58 -1.78 3.68
C ILE A 66 10.68 -2.57 4.63
N MET A 67 9.40 -2.73 4.28
CA MET A 67 8.41 -3.40 5.13
C MET A 67 7.77 -4.56 4.37
N GLY A 68 7.98 -5.79 4.84
CA GLY A 68 7.33 -7.00 4.32
C GLY A 68 7.57 -7.28 2.83
N THR A 69 8.79 -7.04 2.35
CA THR A 69 9.17 -7.32 0.96
C THR A 69 10.67 -7.57 0.83
N ASN A 70 11.04 -8.39 -0.16
CA ASN A 70 12.43 -8.79 -0.45
C ASN A 70 12.87 -8.26 -1.83
N PRO A 71 13.18 -6.96 -1.98
CA PRO A 71 13.54 -6.33 -3.25
C PRO A 71 14.80 -6.90 -3.89
N VAL A 72 15.75 -7.46 -3.12
CA VAL A 72 16.96 -8.08 -3.68
C VAL A 72 16.63 -9.29 -4.55
N VAL A 73 15.50 -9.97 -4.30
CA VAL A 73 15.03 -11.10 -5.11
C VAL A 73 13.96 -10.67 -6.13
N SER A 74 13.06 -9.77 -5.72
CA SER A 74 11.83 -9.50 -6.49
C SER A 74 11.94 -8.38 -7.52
N LEU A 75 12.94 -7.49 -7.42
CA LEU A 75 13.11 -6.39 -8.37
C LEU A 75 14.03 -6.75 -9.54
N PRO A 76 13.81 -6.16 -10.72
CA PRO A 76 14.70 -6.33 -11.84
C PRO A 76 16.10 -5.78 -11.50
N ASN A 77 17.13 -6.38 -12.10
CA ASN A 77 18.53 -6.02 -11.84
C ASN A 77 18.88 -6.12 -10.34
N ALA A 78 18.62 -7.28 -9.73
CA ALA A 78 18.90 -7.61 -8.33
C ALA A 78 20.30 -7.17 -7.85
N ASN A 79 21.33 -7.32 -8.68
CA ASN A 79 22.69 -6.89 -8.35
C ASN A 79 22.81 -5.37 -8.14
N LYS A 80 22.06 -4.56 -8.91
CA LYS A 80 22.00 -3.11 -8.71
C LYS A 80 21.30 -2.78 -7.39
N VAL A 81 20.17 -3.42 -7.12
CA VAL A 81 19.40 -3.24 -5.87
C VAL A 81 20.26 -3.58 -4.66
N LYS A 82 20.93 -4.74 -4.67
CA LYS A 82 21.86 -5.17 -3.63
C LYS A 82 22.95 -4.14 -3.37
N ARG A 83 23.63 -3.66 -4.42
CA ARG A 83 24.68 -2.63 -4.29
C ARG A 83 24.14 -1.30 -3.75
N ALA A 84 22.96 -0.88 -4.19
CA ALA A 84 22.33 0.34 -3.71
C ALA A 84 22.06 0.25 -2.19
N LEU A 85 21.53 -0.89 -1.72
CA LEU A 85 21.30 -1.13 -0.30
C LEU A 85 22.61 -1.19 0.51
N GLN A 86 23.65 -1.86 0.00
CA GLN A 86 24.97 -1.91 0.65
C GLN A 86 25.60 -0.53 0.81
N ASN A 87 25.35 0.39 -0.11
CA ASN A 87 25.89 1.74 -0.09
C ASN A 87 24.96 2.76 0.60
N CYS A 88 23.72 2.39 0.91
CA CYS A 88 22.78 3.27 1.57
C CYS A 88 23.20 3.48 3.04
N PRO A 89 23.39 4.72 3.51
CA PRO A 89 23.83 5.00 4.88
C PRO A 89 22.94 4.41 5.98
N PHE A 90 21.65 4.21 5.72
CA PHE A 90 20.74 3.65 6.69
C PHE A 90 19.63 2.82 6.04
N VAL A 91 19.50 1.56 6.47
CA VAL A 91 18.57 0.57 5.92
C VAL A 91 17.87 -0.08 7.09
N VAL A 92 16.55 0.10 7.17
CA VAL A 92 15.68 -0.58 8.13
C VAL A 92 14.87 -1.61 7.37
N VAL A 93 14.76 -2.82 7.91
CA VAL A 93 13.88 -3.86 7.36
C VAL A 93 12.94 -4.35 8.47
N SER A 94 11.64 -4.28 8.21
CA SER A 94 10.59 -4.90 9.03
C SER A 94 10.10 -6.15 8.30
N ASP A 95 10.37 -7.33 8.86
CA ASP A 95 10.05 -8.61 8.22
C ASP A 95 9.65 -9.66 9.28
N CYS A 96 8.87 -10.66 8.87
CA CYS A 96 8.51 -11.82 9.69
C CYS A 96 9.42 -13.02 9.41
N ILE A 97 10.26 -12.96 8.38
CA ILE A 97 11.28 -13.96 8.06
C ILE A 97 12.65 -13.42 8.49
N ALA A 98 13.33 -14.17 9.36
CA ALA A 98 14.62 -13.76 9.92
C ALA A 98 15.71 -13.62 8.84
N ASP A 99 15.74 -14.55 7.89
CA ASP A 99 16.80 -14.66 6.88
C ASP A 99 16.23 -14.51 5.46
N THR A 100 16.56 -13.39 4.83
CA THR A 100 16.25 -13.06 3.43
C THR A 100 17.43 -12.33 2.80
N ASP A 101 17.53 -12.29 1.47
CA ASP A 101 18.58 -11.52 0.79
C ASP A 101 18.54 -10.01 1.14
N THR A 102 17.37 -9.48 1.49
CA THR A 102 17.22 -8.07 1.88
C THR A 102 17.54 -7.83 3.34
N THR A 103 17.10 -8.69 4.27
CA THR A 103 17.39 -8.56 5.71
C THR A 103 18.89 -8.65 5.99
N ALA A 104 19.64 -9.43 5.20
CA ALA A 104 21.10 -9.50 5.26
C ALA A 104 21.82 -8.17 4.97
N LEU A 105 21.12 -7.17 4.42
CA LEU A 105 21.65 -5.84 4.09
C LEU A 105 21.13 -4.74 5.03
N ALA A 106 20.36 -5.10 6.06
CA ALA A 106 19.78 -4.14 6.97
C ALA A 106 20.80 -3.67 8.03
N HIS A 107 20.73 -2.40 8.39
CA HIS A 107 21.39 -1.85 9.58
C HIS A 107 20.53 -2.07 10.84
N VAL A 108 19.21 -2.11 10.67
CA VAL A 108 18.23 -2.39 11.73
C VAL A 108 17.21 -3.40 11.22
N LEU A 109 17.04 -4.49 11.96
CA LEU A 109 16.00 -5.48 11.74
C LEU A 109 14.91 -5.34 12.81
N LEU A 110 13.66 -5.20 12.37
CA LEU A 110 12.48 -5.08 13.22
C LEU A 110 11.59 -6.32 13.02
N PRO A 111 11.39 -7.17 14.03
CA PRO A 111 10.56 -8.35 13.88
C PRO A 111 9.09 -7.94 13.72
N ALA A 112 8.53 -8.19 12.55
CA ALA A 112 7.14 -7.91 12.22
C ALA A 112 6.28 -9.16 12.35
N GLN A 113 5.00 -8.98 12.68
CA GLN A 113 4.05 -10.08 12.74
C GLN A 113 3.84 -10.78 11.39
N GLY A 114 3.74 -12.10 11.42
CA GLY A 114 3.33 -12.92 10.27
C GLY A 114 1.82 -12.85 10.01
N TRP A 115 1.36 -13.36 8.85
CA TRP A 115 -0.06 -13.33 8.47
C TRP A 115 -0.99 -13.94 9.54
N SER A 116 -0.60 -15.06 10.14
CA SER A 116 -1.39 -15.75 11.17
C SER A 116 -1.46 -15.02 12.51
N GLU A 117 -0.68 -13.96 12.70
CA GLU A 117 -0.56 -13.21 13.97
C GLU A 117 -1.20 -11.81 13.86
N LYS A 118 -1.42 -11.34 12.64
CA LYS A 118 -1.93 -9.99 12.36
C LYS A 118 -3.41 -9.86 12.68
N ASP A 119 -3.77 -8.66 13.12
CA ASP A 119 -5.13 -8.21 13.31
C ASP A 119 -5.43 -6.99 12.42
N GLY A 120 -6.49 -7.03 11.63
CA GLY A 120 -6.88 -5.92 10.77
C GLY A 120 -7.88 -6.30 9.68
N THR A 121 -7.75 -5.67 8.51
CA THR A 121 -8.53 -5.97 7.30
C THR A 121 -7.63 -6.19 6.09
N VAL A 122 -8.14 -6.94 5.12
CA VAL A 122 -7.54 -7.12 3.80
C VAL A 122 -8.59 -6.88 2.72
N THR A 123 -8.21 -6.24 1.63
CA THR A 123 -9.05 -6.01 0.46
C THR A 123 -8.53 -6.80 -0.74
N ASN A 124 -9.37 -7.68 -1.27
CA ASN A 124 -9.04 -8.53 -2.42
C ASN A 124 -9.29 -7.82 -3.77
N SER A 125 -9.07 -8.54 -4.88
CA SER A 125 -9.19 -8.01 -6.25
C SER A 125 -10.59 -7.58 -6.65
N GLU A 126 -11.64 -8.06 -5.99
CA GLU A 126 -13.03 -7.66 -6.25
C GLU A 126 -13.52 -6.57 -5.30
N ARG A 127 -12.59 -5.84 -4.65
CA ARG A 127 -12.86 -4.76 -3.68
C ARG A 127 -13.46 -5.24 -2.36
N ARG A 128 -13.40 -6.54 -2.07
CA ARG A 128 -14.00 -7.11 -0.87
C ARG A 128 -13.06 -6.95 0.33
N ILE A 129 -13.47 -6.11 1.26
CA ILE A 129 -12.85 -5.92 2.56
C ILE A 129 -13.26 -7.09 3.44
N SER A 130 -12.28 -7.79 4.01
CA SER A 130 -12.48 -8.93 4.90
C SER A 130 -11.68 -8.74 6.19
N ARG A 131 -12.28 -9.14 7.31
CA ARG A 131 -11.64 -9.07 8.63
C ARG A 131 -10.58 -10.18 8.79
N GLN A 132 -9.33 -9.79 9.01
CA GLN A 132 -8.21 -10.69 9.33
C GLN A 132 -8.00 -10.75 10.84
N ARG A 133 -8.24 -11.91 11.45
CA ARG A 133 -8.09 -12.12 12.89
C ARG A 133 -6.83 -12.93 13.19
N PRO A 134 -6.14 -12.66 14.32
CA PRO A 134 -5.01 -13.47 14.72
C PRO A 134 -5.47 -14.91 15.02
N LEU A 135 -4.74 -15.86 14.46
CA LEU A 135 -4.88 -17.29 14.74
C LEU A 135 -3.84 -17.73 15.78
N LEU A 136 -2.66 -17.12 15.77
CA LEU A 136 -1.53 -17.45 16.63
C LEU A 136 -1.09 -16.22 17.42
N SER A 137 -0.46 -16.46 18.57
CA SER A 137 0.27 -15.41 19.29
C SER A 137 1.50 -14.96 18.49
N PRO A 138 1.95 -13.71 18.65
CA PRO A 138 3.14 -13.22 17.96
C PRO A 138 4.38 -14.05 18.28
N ALA A 139 5.19 -14.36 17.26
CA ALA A 139 6.46 -15.05 17.45
C ALA A 139 7.47 -14.15 18.17
N GLY A 140 7.98 -14.61 19.32
CA GLY A 140 9.01 -13.90 20.08
C GLY A 140 8.58 -12.46 20.43
N GLU A 141 9.38 -11.49 19.99
CA GLU A 141 9.13 -10.07 20.21
C GLU A 141 8.41 -9.38 19.05
N ALA A 142 7.89 -10.14 18.07
CA ALA A 142 7.25 -9.59 16.88
C ALA A 142 6.10 -8.65 17.23
N LYS A 143 6.05 -7.51 16.52
CA LYS A 143 5.02 -6.48 16.70
C LYS A 143 4.26 -6.23 15.40
N PRO A 144 3.00 -5.75 15.47
CA PRO A 144 2.30 -5.30 14.29
C PRO A 144 3.06 -4.16 13.60
N ASP A 145 3.08 -4.14 12.25
CA ASP A 145 3.74 -3.08 11.49
C ASP A 145 3.27 -1.67 11.89
N TRP A 146 1.96 -1.48 12.11
CA TRP A 146 1.40 -0.20 12.53
C TRP A 146 1.94 0.26 13.89
N TRP A 147 2.17 -0.69 14.82
CA TRP A 147 2.70 -0.38 16.13
C TRP A 147 4.14 0.10 16.01
N ILE A 148 4.94 -0.58 15.17
CA ILE A 148 6.34 -0.21 14.93
C ILE A 148 6.41 1.22 14.35
N VAL A 149 5.57 1.53 13.36
CA VAL A 149 5.47 2.89 12.78
C VAL A 149 5.08 3.92 13.85
N CYS A 150 4.09 3.64 14.69
CA CYS A 150 3.69 4.54 15.78
C CYS A 150 4.84 4.75 16.79
N GLN A 151 5.61 3.72 17.12
CA GLN A 151 6.74 3.84 18.04
C GLN A 151 7.89 4.70 17.49
N VAL A 152 8.14 4.61 16.19
CA VAL A 152 9.12 5.46 15.50
C VAL A 152 8.61 6.90 15.48
N ALA A 153 7.36 7.13 15.07
CA ALA A 153 6.75 8.46 15.02
C ALA A 153 6.77 9.16 16.40
N ARG A 154 6.43 8.43 17.48
CA ARG A 154 6.51 8.93 18.86
C ARG A 154 7.91 9.39 19.24
N ARG A 155 8.94 8.61 18.89
CA ARG A 155 10.36 8.97 19.15
C ARG A 155 10.84 10.14 18.30
N MET A 156 10.20 10.38 17.16
CA MET A 156 10.44 11.54 16.30
C MET A 156 9.66 12.81 16.73
N GLY A 157 8.85 12.73 17.81
CA GLY A 157 8.09 13.88 18.32
C GLY A 157 6.66 14.00 17.77
N PHE A 158 6.16 12.99 17.04
CA PHE A 158 4.81 12.97 16.46
C PHE A 158 3.83 12.11 17.27
N ALA A 159 3.98 12.06 18.59
CA ALA A 159 3.17 11.17 19.43
C ALA A 159 1.66 11.46 19.33
N ASP A 160 1.30 12.74 19.29
CA ASP A 160 -0.10 13.18 19.21
C ASP A 160 -0.75 12.86 17.85
N ASN A 161 0.06 12.74 16.78
CA ASN A 161 -0.40 12.38 15.44
C ASN A 161 -0.50 10.86 15.24
N PHE A 162 0.13 10.06 16.10
CA PHE A 162 0.09 8.58 16.05
C PHE A 162 -0.38 8.00 17.39
N PRO A 163 -1.61 8.34 17.84
CA PRO A 163 -2.13 7.94 19.15
C PRO A 163 -2.72 6.52 19.15
N TYR A 164 -2.67 5.78 18.03
CA TYR A 164 -3.39 4.52 17.87
C TYR A 164 -2.92 3.43 18.84
N GLU A 165 -3.91 2.72 19.39
CA GLU A 165 -3.75 1.62 20.35
C GLU A 165 -4.18 0.27 19.75
N ASN A 166 -4.98 0.30 18.67
CA ASN A 166 -5.48 -0.90 18.01
C ASN A 166 -5.78 -0.65 16.51
N PRO A 167 -5.90 -1.72 15.69
CA PRO A 167 -6.18 -1.60 14.26
C PRO A 167 -7.54 -0.96 13.92
N LEU A 168 -8.54 -1.06 14.81
CA LEU A 168 -9.85 -0.46 14.58
C LEU A 168 -9.72 1.06 14.48
N GLN A 169 -8.99 1.73 15.38
CA GLN A 169 -8.84 3.18 15.33
C GLN A 169 -8.21 3.66 14.00
N ILE A 170 -7.23 2.92 13.48
CA ILE A 170 -6.61 3.21 12.17
C ILE A 170 -7.62 2.98 11.04
N PHE A 171 -8.39 1.89 11.11
CA PHE A 171 -9.43 1.59 10.13
C PHE A 171 -10.54 2.66 10.11
N GLN A 172 -10.96 3.14 11.28
CA GLN A 172 -11.96 4.20 11.42
C GLN A 172 -11.48 5.50 10.80
N GLU A 173 -10.22 5.89 11.05
CA GLU A 173 -9.63 7.07 10.42
C GLU A 173 -9.56 6.92 8.90
N HIS A 174 -9.08 5.77 8.41
CA HIS A 174 -9.02 5.49 6.97
C HIS A 174 -10.41 5.55 6.33
N ALA A 175 -11.43 5.02 7.01
CA ALA A 175 -12.79 5.08 6.54
C ALA A 175 -13.35 6.50 6.55
N ALA A 176 -13.10 7.28 7.60
CA ALA A 176 -13.49 8.68 7.67
C ALA A 176 -12.84 9.51 6.54
N LEU A 177 -11.55 9.33 6.28
CA LEU A 177 -10.83 10.00 5.19
C LEU A 177 -11.43 9.69 3.82
N SER A 178 -11.89 8.46 3.60
CA SER A 178 -12.49 8.06 2.31
C SER A 178 -13.78 8.83 1.98
N GLY A 179 -14.56 9.23 2.99
CA GLY A 179 -15.78 10.03 2.81
C GLY A 179 -15.56 11.53 2.95
N PHE A 180 -14.47 11.97 3.58
CA PHE A 180 -14.20 13.38 3.82
C PHE A 180 -14.13 14.14 2.48
N GLU A 181 -15.02 15.12 2.30
CA GLU A 181 -15.17 15.90 1.06
C GLU A 181 -15.14 15.02 -0.22
N ASN A 182 -15.80 13.86 -0.17
CA ASN A 182 -15.92 12.98 -1.33
C ASN A 182 -17.08 13.42 -2.23
N ASP A 183 -18.26 13.67 -1.65
CA ASP A 183 -19.46 14.14 -2.36
C ASP A 183 -19.79 13.34 -3.64
N GLY A 184 -19.46 12.04 -3.63
CA GLY A 184 -19.63 11.12 -4.76
C GLY A 184 -18.67 11.35 -5.94
N GLN A 185 -17.64 12.18 -5.77
CA GLN A 185 -16.66 12.49 -6.83
C GLN A 185 -15.58 11.42 -6.99
N ARG A 186 -15.33 10.59 -5.96
CA ARG A 186 -14.33 9.53 -5.98
C ARG A 186 -14.99 8.17 -5.75
N ASP A 187 -14.40 7.14 -6.36
CA ASP A 187 -14.94 5.79 -6.34
C ASP A 187 -14.80 5.10 -4.99
N PHE A 188 -13.68 5.34 -4.30
CA PHE A 188 -13.41 4.73 -3.01
C PHE A 188 -14.05 5.53 -1.88
N ASP A 189 -15.08 4.93 -1.27
CA ASP A 189 -15.78 5.46 -0.12
C ASP A 189 -16.21 4.29 0.75
N ILE A 190 -15.69 4.22 1.98
CA ILE A 190 -16.09 3.26 3.01
C ILE A 190 -16.52 3.98 4.29
N SER A 191 -16.91 5.25 4.18
CA SER A 191 -17.21 6.14 5.31
C SER A 191 -18.32 5.65 6.23
N TYR A 192 -19.23 4.81 5.74
CA TYR A 192 -20.24 4.17 6.58
C TYR A 192 -19.64 3.22 7.63
N LEU A 193 -18.37 2.85 7.48
CA LEU A 193 -17.62 2.01 8.40
C LEU A 193 -16.73 2.82 9.38
N ALA A 194 -16.79 4.15 9.36
CA ALA A 194 -15.95 5.01 10.21
C ALA A 194 -16.31 4.91 11.71
N ASP A 195 -17.57 4.62 12.04
CA ASP A 195 -18.05 4.59 13.43
C ASP A 195 -18.29 3.17 13.96
N LEU A 196 -17.63 2.16 13.38
CA LEU A 196 -17.77 0.78 13.86
C LEU A 196 -17.33 0.63 15.32
N SER A 197 -18.18 0.01 16.13
CA SER A 197 -17.80 -0.46 17.47
C SER A 197 -16.78 -1.59 17.38
N VAL A 198 -16.08 -1.86 18.49
CA VAL A 198 -15.16 -3.02 18.61
C VAL A 198 -15.88 -4.32 18.24
N GLU A 199 -17.12 -4.50 18.70
CA GLU A 199 -17.93 -5.68 18.39
C GLU A 199 -18.25 -5.75 16.89
N ASN A 200 -18.75 -4.67 16.29
CA ASN A 200 -19.14 -4.65 14.88
C ASN A 200 -17.92 -4.83 13.95
N TYR A 201 -16.78 -4.24 14.29
CA TYR A 201 -15.52 -4.48 13.57
C TYR A 201 -15.05 -5.93 13.72
N GLY A 202 -15.14 -6.48 14.94
CA GLY A 202 -14.84 -7.87 15.22
C GLY A 202 -15.73 -8.85 14.48
N GLN A 203 -16.96 -8.46 14.13
CA GLN A 203 -17.95 -9.26 13.40
C GLN A 203 -18.11 -8.85 11.93
N LEU A 204 -17.26 -7.94 11.43
CA LEU A 204 -17.38 -7.39 10.08
C LEU A 204 -17.42 -8.52 9.04
N LYS A 205 -18.56 -8.64 8.37
CA LYS A 205 -18.75 -9.58 7.28
C LYS A 205 -18.06 -9.07 6.02
N PRO A 206 -17.57 -9.96 5.14
CA PRO A 206 -16.90 -9.53 3.92
C PRO A 206 -17.79 -8.67 3.02
N ILE A 207 -17.36 -7.43 2.72
CA ILE A 207 -18.17 -6.41 2.06
C ILE A 207 -17.38 -5.74 0.93
N GLN A 208 -18.03 -5.45 -0.19
CA GLN A 208 -17.39 -4.79 -1.33
C GLN A 208 -17.64 -3.28 -1.27
N TRP A 209 -16.58 -2.49 -1.37
CA TRP A 209 -16.73 -1.04 -1.50
C TRP A 209 -17.19 -0.63 -2.91
N PRO A 210 -17.87 0.53 -3.07
CA PRO A 210 -18.22 1.53 -2.05
C PRO A 210 -19.14 1.02 -0.92
N VAL A 211 -18.92 1.50 0.31
CA VAL A 211 -19.77 1.30 1.50
C VAL A 211 -20.05 2.66 2.15
N ASN A 212 -21.13 3.31 1.72
CA ASN A 212 -21.50 4.65 2.16
C ASN A 212 -22.97 4.72 2.58
N SER A 213 -23.47 5.90 2.98
CA SER A 213 -24.85 6.07 3.44
C SER A 213 -25.91 5.63 2.43
N GLN A 214 -25.60 5.71 1.13
CA GLN A 214 -26.48 5.24 0.05
C GLN A 214 -26.37 3.72 -0.19
N ASN A 215 -25.20 3.13 0.11
CA ASN A 215 -24.90 1.72 -0.09
C ASN A 215 -24.35 1.07 1.19
N PRO A 216 -25.11 1.03 2.30
CA PRO A 216 -24.60 0.58 3.59
C PRO A 216 -24.24 -0.91 3.62
N GLN A 217 -24.77 -1.69 2.66
CA GLN A 217 -24.46 -3.11 2.48
C GLN A 217 -23.37 -3.37 1.43
N GLY A 218 -22.74 -2.29 0.93
CA GLY A 218 -21.72 -2.35 -0.09
C GLY A 218 -22.26 -2.38 -1.52
N THR A 219 -21.34 -2.33 -2.49
CA THR A 219 -21.66 -2.30 -3.92
C THR A 219 -20.93 -3.42 -4.67
N ALA A 220 -21.67 -4.47 -5.02
CA ALA A 220 -21.11 -5.64 -5.70
C ALA A 220 -20.61 -5.34 -7.12
N ARG A 221 -21.37 -4.54 -7.88
CA ARG A 221 -21.07 -4.19 -9.27
C ARG A 221 -20.92 -2.69 -9.44
N MET A 222 -19.73 -2.25 -9.84
CA MET A 222 -19.47 -0.86 -10.22
C MET A 222 -20.09 -0.54 -11.59
N PHE A 223 -20.44 0.73 -11.80
CA PHE A 223 -20.87 1.29 -13.09
C PHE A 223 -22.12 0.64 -13.70
N ALA A 224 -22.94 -0.02 -12.87
CA ALA A 224 -24.19 -0.66 -13.32
C ALA A 224 -25.26 0.37 -13.77
N ASP A 225 -25.10 1.62 -13.34
CA ASP A 225 -25.92 2.78 -13.65
C ASP A 225 -25.38 3.61 -14.83
N GLY A 226 -24.23 3.23 -15.40
CA GLY A 226 -23.60 3.92 -16.51
C GLY A 226 -22.83 5.19 -16.15
N HIS A 227 -22.66 5.50 -14.86
CA HIS A 227 -21.83 6.63 -14.40
C HIS A 227 -20.40 6.16 -14.17
N PHE A 228 -19.43 6.87 -14.77
CA PHE A 228 -18.01 6.61 -14.64
C PHE A 228 -17.32 7.79 -13.96
N PHE A 229 -16.19 7.55 -13.28
CA PHE A 229 -15.36 8.59 -12.68
C PHE A 229 -14.47 9.27 -13.73
N THR A 230 -15.09 9.79 -14.78
CA THR A 230 -14.46 10.62 -15.81
C THR A 230 -15.14 11.98 -15.82
N THR A 231 -14.47 13.01 -16.35
CA THR A 231 -15.03 14.38 -16.44
C THR A 231 -16.39 14.43 -17.16
N THR A 232 -16.65 13.50 -18.09
CA THR A 232 -17.91 13.43 -18.86
C THR A 232 -18.90 12.42 -18.31
N THR A 233 -18.56 11.76 -17.19
CA THR A 233 -19.29 10.66 -16.55
C THR A 233 -19.53 9.42 -17.43
N LYS A 234 -18.94 9.37 -18.63
CA LYS A 234 -19.09 8.28 -19.60
C LYS A 234 -17.83 7.43 -19.67
N ALA A 235 -17.99 6.20 -20.13
CA ALA A 235 -16.87 5.36 -20.54
C ALA A 235 -16.11 6.01 -21.70
N GLN A 236 -14.78 5.87 -21.71
CA GLN A 236 -13.92 6.38 -22.77
C GLN A 236 -13.36 5.21 -23.58
N PHE A 237 -13.53 5.26 -24.91
CA PHE A 237 -12.92 4.31 -25.84
C PHE A 237 -11.58 4.86 -26.32
N ILE A 238 -10.49 4.20 -25.95
CA ILE A 238 -9.12 4.62 -26.31
C ILE A 238 -8.56 3.58 -27.29
N ALA A 239 -8.38 3.99 -28.55
CA ALA A 239 -7.75 3.15 -29.56
C ALA A 239 -6.23 3.14 -29.37
N VAL A 240 -5.62 1.96 -29.39
CA VAL A 240 -4.16 1.79 -29.29
C VAL A 240 -3.62 1.12 -30.55
N THR A 241 -2.45 1.55 -31.00
CA THR A 241 -1.73 0.92 -32.11
C THR A 241 -0.70 -0.07 -31.55
N PRO A 242 -0.74 -1.36 -31.88
CA PRO A 242 0.22 -2.34 -31.39
C PRO A 242 1.67 -1.95 -31.74
N GLN A 243 2.58 -2.11 -30.78
CA GLN A 243 4.02 -1.88 -30.95
C GLN A 243 4.79 -3.15 -30.57
N THR A 244 5.95 -3.35 -31.20
CA THR A 244 6.84 -4.46 -30.85
C THR A 244 7.65 -4.13 -29.59
N PRO A 245 8.09 -5.13 -28.80
CA PRO A 245 8.99 -4.90 -27.68
C PRO A 245 10.30 -4.24 -28.14
N GLU A 246 10.87 -3.36 -27.32
CA GLU A 246 12.15 -2.72 -27.62
C GLU A 246 13.31 -3.72 -27.68
N GLN A 247 13.30 -4.73 -26.80
CA GLN A 247 14.32 -5.78 -26.76
C GLN A 247 13.91 -6.95 -27.65
N LEU A 248 14.46 -6.97 -28.86
CA LEU A 248 14.29 -8.06 -29.82
C LEU A 248 15.49 -9.03 -29.77
N PRO A 249 15.28 -10.34 -29.98
CA PRO A 249 16.37 -11.29 -30.10
C PRO A 249 17.31 -10.93 -31.25
N ASP A 250 18.60 -11.19 -31.06
CA ASP A 250 19.63 -11.00 -32.07
C ASP A 250 20.58 -12.22 -32.14
N LYS A 251 21.70 -12.09 -32.86
CA LYS A 251 22.67 -13.20 -33.00
C LYS A 251 23.39 -13.52 -31.68
N ALA A 252 23.57 -12.56 -30.78
CA ALA A 252 24.21 -12.74 -29.48
C ALA A 252 23.21 -13.27 -28.43
N PHE A 253 21.94 -12.87 -28.54
CA PHE A 253 20.84 -13.24 -27.65
C PHE A 253 19.64 -13.75 -28.47
N PRO A 254 19.68 -14.99 -29.00
CA PRO A 254 18.69 -15.49 -29.96
C PRO A 254 17.36 -15.96 -29.34
N PHE A 255 17.23 -15.93 -28.02
CA PHE A 255 16.07 -16.45 -27.30
C PHE A 255 15.30 -15.35 -26.56
N VAL A 256 13.98 -15.53 -26.45
CA VAL A 256 13.12 -14.74 -25.57
C VAL A 256 13.00 -15.43 -24.22
N LEU A 257 13.33 -14.71 -23.15
CA LEU A 257 13.10 -15.17 -21.78
C LEU A 257 11.73 -14.68 -21.30
N ASN A 258 10.95 -15.58 -20.71
CA ASN A 258 9.70 -15.25 -20.05
C ASN A 258 9.69 -15.83 -18.63
N THR A 259 9.33 -15.02 -17.64
CA THR A 259 9.25 -15.42 -16.23
C THR A 259 7.79 -15.57 -15.82
N GLY A 260 7.46 -16.68 -15.17
CA GLY A 260 6.08 -16.99 -14.76
C GLY A 260 5.94 -17.29 -13.27
N ARG A 261 4.77 -17.81 -12.90
CA ARG A 261 4.46 -18.30 -11.55
C ARG A 261 4.00 -19.75 -11.64
N ILE A 262 4.16 -20.48 -10.55
CA ILE A 262 3.62 -21.83 -10.39
C ILE A 262 2.66 -21.87 -9.21
N ARG A 263 1.72 -22.83 -9.22
CA ARG A 263 0.64 -22.91 -8.22
C ARG A 263 1.16 -23.09 -6.80
N ASP A 264 2.17 -23.94 -6.62
CA ASP A 264 2.60 -24.45 -5.31
C ASP A 264 3.75 -23.64 -4.69
N GLN A 265 4.25 -22.61 -5.37
CA GLN A 265 5.25 -21.69 -4.83
C GLN A 265 4.73 -20.26 -4.91
N TRP A 266 4.87 -19.53 -3.80
CA TRP A 266 4.55 -18.12 -3.73
C TRP A 266 5.79 -17.29 -3.95
N HIS A 267 5.64 -16.05 -4.45
CA HIS A 267 6.76 -15.11 -4.43
C HIS A 267 7.16 -14.78 -2.99
N THR A 268 8.44 -14.47 -2.81
CA THR A 268 9.01 -14.00 -1.55
C THR A 268 8.34 -12.74 -1.02
#